data_AF-A0A954K761-F1
#
_entry.id   AF-A0A954K761-F1
#
_cell.length_a   1.000
_cell.length_b   1.000
_cell.length_c   1.000
_cell.angle_alpha   90.00
_cell.angle_beta   90.00
_cell.angle_gamma   90.00
#
_symmetry.space_group_name_H-M   'P 1'
#
loop_
_entity.id
_entity.type
_entity.pdbx_description
1 polymer ?
#
loop_
_entity_poly.entity_id
_entity_poly.type
_entity_poly.pdbx_seq_one_letter_code
_entity_poly.pdbx_strand_id
1 'polypeptide(L)'
;MKPFAFSVSAILSILFLCQSATAQRMVAIKNATSIKVGERTIATVKSGEQVWAFKTEGDWTWIKHPSYSEKGWIPLKDHQNIQQT
;
A
#
# COMPACT_ATOMS: atom_id res chain seq x y z
N MET A 1 -52.93 -10.91 -25.25
CA MET A 1 -53.05 -9.83 -24.25
C MET A 1 -52.22 -10.23 -23.02
N LYS A 2 -51.50 -9.24 -22.47
CA LYS A 2 -50.50 -9.20 -21.36
C LYS A 2 -50.87 -9.93 -20.04
N PRO A 3 -49.96 -10.06 -19.02
CA PRO A 3 -48.49 -10.20 -19.08
C PRO A 3 -47.79 -10.98 -17.90
N PHE A 4 -46.45 -11.05 -17.99
CA PHE A 4 -45.42 -11.03 -16.93
C PHE A 4 -45.41 -12.10 -15.80
N ALA A 5 -44.37 -12.94 -15.83
CA ALA A 5 -43.59 -13.25 -14.62
C ALA A 5 -42.10 -13.15 -14.97
N PHE A 6 -41.42 -12.16 -14.39
CA PHE A 6 -39.97 -11.98 -14.46
C PHE A 6 -39.30 -13.13 -13.71
N SER A 7 -38.36 -13.84 -14.35
CA SER A 7 -37.33 -14.58 -13.63
C SER A 7 -35.98 -13.96 -13.99
N VAL A 8 -35.62 -12.94 -13.22
CA VAL A 8 -34.29 -12.34 -13.20
C VAL A 8 -33.37 -13.35 -12.51
N SER A 9 -32.97 -14.39 -13.22
CA SER A 9 -32.06 -15.40 -12.68
C SER A 9 -30.73 -15.30 -13.42
N ALA A 10 -29.75 -14.76 -12.70
CA ALA A 10 -28.31 -14.75 -12.99
C ALA A 10 -27.75 -13.67 -13.92
N ILE A 11 -28.08 -12.40 -13.70
CA ILE A 11 -27.18 -11.28 -14.02
C ILE A 11 -26.76 -10.60 -12.70
N LEU A 12 -26.00 -11.28 -11.83
CA LEU A 12 -25.20 -10.58 -10.80
C LEU A 12 -24.27 -11.53 -10.07
N SER A 13 -23.03 -11.66 -10.52
CA SER A 13 -21.87 -11.95 -9.66
C SER A 13 -20.62 -11.75 -10.49
N ILE A 14 -20.35 -10.49 -10.80
CA ILE A 14 -19.03 -10.02 -11.17
C ILE A 14 -18.13 -10.34 -9.96
N LEU A 15 -17.48 -11.50 -9.98
CA LEU A 15 -16.30 -11.73 -9.14
C LEU A 15 -15.18 -10.90 -9.76
N PHE A 16 -15.18 -9.60 -9.48
CA PHE A 16 -13.99 -8.78 -9.65
C PHE A 16 -13.02 -9.26 -8.58
N LEU A 17 -12.18 -10.24 -8.96
CA LEU A 17 -10.98 -10.62 -8.23
C LEU A 17 -10.08 -9.39 -8.15
N CYS A 18 -10.33 -8.55 -7.15
CA CYS A 18 -9.43 -7.47 -6.76
C CYS A 18 -8.21 -8.12 -6.09
N GLN A 19 -7.35 -8.74 -6.91
CA GLN A 19 -6.06 -9.24 -6.46
C GLN A 19 -5.12 -8.05 -6.27
N SER A 20 -5.32 -7.31 -5.20
CA SER A 20 -4.33 -6.34 -4.73
C SER A 20 -3.25 -7.10 -3.96
N ALA A 21 -2.49 -7.96 -4.64
CA ALA A 21 -1.26 -8.50 -4.08
C ALA A 21 -0.21 -7.38 -4.11
N THR A 22 -0.20 -6.52 -3.09
CA THR A 22 0.90 -5.57 -2.93
C THR A 22 2.14 -6.36 -2.53
N ALA A 23 2.99 -6.66 -3.51
CA ALA A 23 4.24 -7.36 -3.30
C ALA A 23 5.14 -6.52 -2.37
N GLN A 24 5.64 -7.14 -1.30
CA GLN A 24 6.67 -6.50 -0.48
C GLN A 24 7.89 -6.24 -1.36
N ARG A 25 8.45 -5.04 -1.29
CA ARG A 25 9.67 -4.70 -2.03
C ARG A 25 10.59 -3.85 -1.17
N MET A 26 11.88 -4.02 -1.38
CA MET A 26 12.89 -3.18 -0.74
C MET A 26 13.00 -1.87 -1.53
N VAL A 27 12.89 -0.74 -0.85
CA VAL A 27 12.99 0.60 -1.46
C VAL A 27 14.00 1.43 -0.70
N ALA A 28 14.75 2.26 -1.44
CA ALA A 28 15.60 3.26 -0.84
C ALA A 28 14.79 4.51 -0.49
N ILE A 29 15.09 5.08 0.67
CA ILE A 29 14.55 6.36 1.11
C ILE A 29 15.25 7.48 0.34
N LYS A 30 14.47 8.38 -0.27
CA LYS A 30 14.98 9.54 -1.01
C LYS A 30 15.30 10.70 -0.06
N ASN A 31 14.40 11.01 0.86
CA ASN A 31 14.56 12.09 1.83
C ASN A 31 14.50 11.53 3.24
N ALA A 32 15.32 12.05 4.16
CA ALA A 32 15.22 11.66 5.55
C ALA A 32 13.79 11.89 6.07
N THR A 33 13.21 10.87 6.69
CA THR A 33 11.80 10.90 7.10
C THR A 33 11.59 10.07 8.36
N SER A 34 10.48 10.32 9.04
CA SER A 34 10.12 9.63 10.27
C SER A 34 9.01 8.61 9.99
N ILE A 35 9.22 7.39 10.46
CA ILE A 35 8.21 6.32 10.39
C ILE A 35 7.17 6.59 11.48
N LYS A 36 5.91 6.81 11.09
CA LYS A 36 4.83 7.15 12.02
C LYS A 36 3.84 6.00 12.20
N VAL A 37 3.37 5.81 13.43
CA VAL A 37 2.26 4.91 13.76
C VAL A 37 1.20 5.70 14.51
N GLY A 38 0.19 6.19 13.79
CA GLY A 38 -0.68 7.23 14.33
C GLY A 38 0.12 8.52 14.59
N GLU A 39 0.06 9.05 15.80
CA GLU A 39 0.76 10.29 16.17
C GLU A 39 2.21 10.09 16.64
N ARG A 40 2.61 8.85 16.94
CA ARG A 40 3.98 8.54 17.41
C ARG A 40 4.95 8.28 16.27
N THR A 41 6.19 8.70 16.46
CA THR A 41 7.33 8.36 15.61
C THR A 41 8.03 7.14 16.22
N ILE A 42 8.23 6.09 15.42
CA ILE A 42 8.88 4.84 15.87
C ILE A 42 10.34 4.74 15.44
N ALA A 43 10.71 5.40 14.35
CA ALA A 43 12.07 5.45 13.83
C ALA A 43 12.26 6.66 12.91
N THR A 44 13.49 7.08 12.72
CA THR A 44 13.88 8.05 11.69
C THR A 44 14.82 7.36 10.73
N VAL A 45 14.47 7.38 9.45
CA VAL A 45 15.26 6.80 8.36
C VAL A 45 15.96 7.90 7.59
N LYS A 46 17.21 7.64 7.20
CA LYS A 46 18.03 8.59 6.45
C LYS A 46 17.83 8.41 4.94
N SER A 47 18.18 9.44 4.18
CA SER A 47 18.30 9.32 2.71
C SER A 47 19.31 8.22 2.37
N GLY A 48 19.00 7.40 1.36
CA GLY A 48 19.78 6.25 0.91
C GLY A 48 19.51 4.96 1.69
N GLU A 49 18.82 5.02 2.82
CA GLU A 49 18.55 3.85 3.65
C GLU A 49 17.50 2.93 3.02
N GLN A 50 17.71 1.62 3.13
CA GLN A 50 16.82 0.61 2.56
C GLN A 50 15.76 0.16 3.56
N VAL A 51 14.51 0.21 3.15
CA VAL A 51 13.35 -0.22 3.96
C VAL A 51 12.45 -1.16 3.17
N TRP A 52 11.68 -1.99 3.87
CA TRP A 52 10.66 -2.82 3.24
C TRP A 52 9.37 -2.01 3.07
N ALA A 53 8.92 -1.80 1.85
CA ALA A 53 7.61 -1.24 1.53
C ALA A 53 6.58 -2.35 1.30
N PHE A 54 5.40 -2.20 1.90
CA PHE A 54 4.33 -3.21 1.87
C PHE A 54 3.13 -2.78 1.05
N LYS A 55 2.66 -1.55 1.24
CA LYS A 55 1.50 -1.00 0.52
C LYS A 55 1.59 0.52 0.46
N THR A 56 0.91 1.10 -0.53
CA THR A 56 0.74 2.55 -0.67
C THR A 56 -0.75 2.86 -0.65
N GLU A 57 -1.15 3.82 0.18
CA GLU A 57 -2.51 4.32 0.32
C GLU A 57 -2.48 5.85 0.23
N GLY A 58 -3.00 6.40 -0.85
CA GLY A 58 -2.89 7.83 -1.15
C GLY A 58 -1.43 8.29 -1.19
N ASP A 59 -1.12 9.33 -0.41
CA ASP A 59 0.23 9.90 -0.31
C ASP A 59 1.13 9.22 0.74
N TRP A 60 0.75 8.03 1.22
CA TRP A 60 1.45 7.34 2.29
C TRP A 60 1.85 5.93 1.88
N THR A 61 3.03 5.51 2.33
CA THR A 61 3.52 4.15 2.14
C THR A 61 3.80 3.50 3.48
N TRP A 62 3.26 2.30 3.67
CA TRP A 62 3.47 1.51 4.86
C TRP A 62 4.77 0.74 4.72
N ILE A 63 5.72 1.03 5.60
CA ILE A 63 7.08 0.50 5.57
C ILE A 63 7.50 -0.16 6.88
N LYS A 64 8.56 -0.97 6.81
CA LYS A 64 9.29 -1.51 7.96
C LYS A 64 10.78 -1.26 7.79
N HIS A 65 11.40 -0.71 8.82
CA HIS A 65 12.84 -0.62 8.92
C HIS A 65 13.43 -1.99 9.30
N PRO A 66 14.53 -2.47 8.70
CA PRO A 66 15.10 -3.78 9.01
C PRO A 66 15.45 -3.98 10.50
N SER A 67 16.02 -2.96 11.15
CA SER A 67 16.36 -2.95 12.58
C SER A 67 15.18 -2.86 13.57
N TYR A 68 13.96 -2.57 13.10
CA TYR A 68 12.79 -2.39 13.97
C TYR A 68 11.71 -3.43 13.63
N SER A 69 11.08 -3.99 14.66
CA SER A 69 10.01 -4.98 14.47
C SER A 69 8.74 -4.35 13.89
N GLU A 70 8.51 -3.07 14.21
CA GLU A 70 7.28 -2.36 13.94
C GLU A 70 7.24 -1.69 12.56
N LYS A 71 6.04 -1.62 12.00
CA LYS A 71 5.76 -0.99 10.70
C LYS A 71 5.08 0.35 10.92
N GLY A 72 5.32 1.31 10.04
CA GLY A 72 4.61 2.57 10.07
C GLY A 72 4.60 3.29 8.72
N TRP A 73 3.95 4.43 8.70
CA TRP A 73 3.72 5.23 7.51
C TRP A 73 4.82 6.24 7.31
N ILE A 74 5.24 6.37 6.05
CA ILE A 74 6.05 7.49 5.56
C ILE A 74 5.36 8.14 4.37
N PRO A 75 5.64 9.42 4.06
CA PRO A 75 5.16 10.04 2.84
C PRO A 75 5.70 9.34 1.59
N LEU A 76 4.85 9.12 0.59
CA LEU A 76 5.19 8.50 -0.70
C LEU A 76 6.34 9.24 -1.40
N LYS A 77 6.37 10.57 -1.29
CA LYS A 77 7.42 11.44 -1.84
C LYS A 77 8.82 11.20 -1.24
N ASP A 78 8.90 10.54 -0.09
CA ASP A 78 10.15 10.36 0.66
C ASP A 78 10.85 9.04 0.35
N HIS A 79 10.25 8.14 -0.43
CA HIS A 79 10.94 6.95 -0.94
C HIS A 79 11.05 6.98 -2.46
N GLN A 80 12.07 6.31 -3.01
CA GLN A 80 12.26 6.23 -4.45
C GLN A 80 11.16 5.34 -5.06
N ASN A 81 10.41 5.89 -6.02
CA ASN A 81 9.58 5.10 -6.91
C ASN A 81 10.51 4.53 -7.97
N ILE A 82 11.15 3.40 -7.66
CA ILE A 82 11.80 2.61 -8.70
C ILE A 82 10.63 2.01 -9.48
N GLN A 83 10.20 2.69 -10.53
CA GLN A 83 9.41 2.03 -11.56
C GLN A 83 10.25 0.85 -12.00
N GLN A 84 9.76 -0.36 -11.73
CA GLN A 84 10.34 -1.58 -12.29
C GLN A 84 10.24 -1.43 -13.80
N THR A 85 11.35 -1.06 -14.42
CA THR A 85 11.58 -1.21 -15.86
C THR A 85 11.58 -2.68 -16.22
#